data_AF-A0A9D8T1T5-F1
#
_entry.id   AF-A0A9D8T1T5-F1
#
_cell.length_a   1.000
_cell.length_b   1.000
_cell.length_c   1.000
_cell.angle_alpha   90.00
_cell.angle_beta   90.00
_cell.angle_gamma   90.00
#
_symmetry.space_group_name_H-M   'P 1'
#
loop_
_entity.id
_entity.type
_entity.pdbx_description
1 polymer ?
#
loop_
_entity_poly.entity_id
_entity_poly.type
_entity_poly.pdbx_seq_one_letter_code
_entity_poly.pdbx_strand_id
1 'polypeptide(L)'
;MLKSNMNHDSTRRTPKVNPFAGMIYCGSCGGAFSLSHTVKQKNKRYSYYICLEDTKRNFSTCPIKRVPSDALEKLVLKEVGILFQTPTMLAQLMDKGDLGISAEQLQSVLKNIYEVWEVMNPAERCKLIQCVITRVTVYENHIEIRPNLDGIKTLLAEAGMEV
;
A
#
# COMPACT_ATOMS: atom_id res chain seq x y z
N MET A 1 39.25 2.72 21.14
CA MET A 1 37.88 3.07 21.58
C MET A 1 36.96 2.88 20.39
N LEU A 2 36.32 1.70 20.23
CA LEU A 2 35.16 1.41 19.33
C LEU A 2 35.00 -0.12 19.27
N LYS A 3 34.56 -0.71 20.38
CA LYS A 3 34.05 -2.08 20.42
C LYS A 3 32.84 -2.06 21.33
N SER A 4 31.63 -2.05 20.78
CA SER A 4 30.47 -2.73 21.36
C SER A 4 29.18 -2.45 20.58
N ASN A 5 28.48 -3.54 20.28
CA ASN A 5 27.04 -3.62 19.99
C ASN A 5 26.58 -3.51 18.53
N MET A 6 27.21 -4.28 17.63
CA MET A 6 26.47 -4.96 16.56
C MET A 6 26.03 -6.35 17.03
N ASN A 7 25.06 -6.39 17.95
CA ASN A 7 24.32 -7.64 18.20
C ASN A 7 23.23 -7.76 17.13
N HIS A 8 23.63 -8.05 15.89
CA HIS A 8 22.70 -8.47 14.85
C HIS A 8 22.39 -9.95 15.07
N ASP A 9 21.47 -10.21 16.00
CA ASP A 9 20.87 -11.52 16.18
C ASP A 9 20.09 -11.90 14.91
N SER A 10 20.71 -12.77 14.11
CA SER A 10 20.24 -13.29 12.82
C SER A 10 19.33 -14.50 12.95
N THR A 11 18.70 -14.73 14.11
CA THR A 11 17.62 -15.72 14.23
C THR A 11 16.57 -15.43 13.17
N ARG A 12 16.38 -16.39 12.24
CA ARG A 12 15.55 -16.30 11.03
C ARG A 12 14.19 -15.67 11.36
N ARG A 13 14.08 -14.37 11.14
CA ARG A 13 12.82 -13.63 11.15
C ARG A 13 12.20 -13.89 9.80
N THR A 14 11.02 -14.50 9.77
CA THR A 14 10.15 -14.37 8.60
C THR A 14 9.99 -12.87 8.34
N PRO A 15 10.40 -12.36 7.17
CA PRO A 15 10.16 -10.97 6.82
C PRO A 15 8.67 -10.74 6.95
N LYS A 16 8.24 -9.75 7.76
CA LYS A 16 6.85 -9.32 7.73
C LYS A 16 6.57 -8.91 6.29
N VAL A 17 5.68 -9.62 5.61
CA VAL A 17 5.28 -9.27 4.25
C VAL A 17 4.78 -7.82 4.32
N ASN A 18 5.47 -6.94 3.59
CA ASN A 18 5.06 -5.55 3.49
C ASN A 18 4.26 -5.40 2.19
N PRO A 19 2.91 -5.32 2.24
CA PRO A 19 2.09 -5.17 1.05
C PRO A 19 2.45 -3.92 0.23
N PHE A 20 2.92 -2.87 0.90
CA PHE A 20 3.15 -1.55 0.28
C PHE A 20 4.62 -1.30 -0.07
N ALA A 21 5.46 -2.33 -0.03
CA ALA A 21 6.87 -2.21 -0.38
C ALA A 21 7.02 -1.65 -1.81
N GLY A 22 7.76 -0.56 -1.95
CA GLY A 22 8.01 0.08 -3.26
C GLY A 22 6.87 0.94 -3.82
N MET A 23 5.73 1.03 -3.12
CA MET A 23 4.54 1.75 -3.61
C MET A 23 4.35 3.11 -2.96
N ILE A 24 5.03 3.40 -1.84
CA ILE A 24 4.79 4.60 -1.04
C ILE A 24 5.81 5.69 -1.37
N TYR A 25 5.31 6.89 -1.66
CA TYR A 25 6.10 8.06 -2.03
C TYR A 25 5.65 9.31 -1.27
N CYS A 26 6.58 10.25 -1.10
CA CYS A 26 6.32 11.54 -0.48
C CYS A 26 5.75 12.53 -1.48
N GLY A 27 4.62 13.14 -1.14
CA GLY A 27 4.00 14.21 -1.93
C GLY A 27 4.79 15.52 -1.89
N SER A 28 5.56 15.79 -0.83
CA SER A 28 6.33 17.04 -0.69
C SER A 28 7.67 17.03 -1.44
N CYS A 29 8.36 15.89 -1.48
CA CYS A 29 9.70 15.79 -2.10
C CYS A 29 9.82 14.75 -3.20
N GLY A 30 8.76 14.00 -3.51
CA GLY A 30 8.75 12.93 -4.52
C GLY A 30 9.51 11.64 -4.13
N GLY A 31 10.29 11.68 -3.04
CA GLY A 31 11.12 10.56 -2.59
C GLY A 31 10.31 9.33 -2.18
N ALA A 32 10.86 8.14 -2.44
CA ALA A 32 10.30 6.88 -1.99
C ALA A 32 10.41 6.73 -0.45
N PHE A 33 9.45 6.04 0.14
CA PHE A 33 9.51 5.62 1.53
C PHE A 33 10.03 4.19 1.65
N SER A 34 10.85 3.93 2.68
CA SER A 34 11.24 2.57 3.08
C SER A 34 10.69 2.22 4.45
N LEU A 35 10.35 0.95 4.65
CA LEU A 35 9.91 0.46 5.96
C LEU A 35 11.12 0.29 6.87
N SER A 36 11.08 0.94 8.03
CA SER A 36 12.09 0.84 9.08
C SER A 36 11.45 0.38 10.39
N HIS A 37 12.20 -0.38 11.18
CA HIS A 37 11.74 -0.90 12.46
C HIS A 37 12.62 -0.37 13.60
N THR A 38 12.00 -0.02 14.71
CA THR A 38 12.69 0.35 15.94
C THR A 38 12.20 -0.54 17.07
N VAL A 39 13.14 -1.14 17.80
CA VAL A 39 12.84 -1.92 19.01
C VAL A 39 13.12 -1.04 20.21
N LYS A 40 12.10 -0.79 21.05
CA LYS A 40 12.27 -0.11 22.34
C LYS A 40 12.47 -1.13 23.48
N GLN A 41 12.83 -0.62 24.65
CA GLN A 41 12.88 -1.39 25.90
C GLN A 41 11.60 -2.22 26.09
N LYS A 42 11.72 -3.42 26.68
CA LYS A 42 10.65 -4.43 26.80
C LYS A 42 10.21 -5.07 25.47
N ASN A 43 11.09 -5.14 24.46
CA ASN A 43 10.85 -5.82 23.17
C ASN A 43 9.64 -5.27 22.37
N LYS A 44 9.20 -4.03 22.66
CA LYS A 44 8.10 -3.40 21.91
C LYS A 44 8.64 -2.88 20.58
N ARG A 45 8.06 -3.37 19.48
CA ARG A 45 8.47 -3.03 18.12
C ARG A 45 7.55 -1.96 17.54
N TYR A 46 8.15 -0.93 16.95
CA TYR A 46 7.46 0.08 16.17
C TYR A 46 7.97 0.05 14.74
N SER A 47 7.07 0.28 13.79
CA SER A 47 7.41 0.30 12.36
C SER A 47 7.00 1.64 11.77
N TYR A 48 7.88 2.23 10.98
CA TYR A 48 7.69 3.52 10.35
C TYR A 48 8.12 3.45 8.90
N TYR A 49 7.36 4.11 8.03
CA TYR A 49 7.86 4.49 6.72
C TYR A 49 8.75 5.72 6.88
N ILE A 50 10.00 5.65 6.39
CA ILE A 50 10.97 6.75 6.40
C ILE A 50 11.19 7.28 4.98
N CYS A 51 11.21 8.60 4.81
CA CYS A 51 11.48 9.20 3.52
C CYS A 51 12.97 9.01 3.17
N LEU A 52 13.27 8.25 2.12
CA LEU A 52 14.64 7.96 1.72
C LEU A 52 15.38 9.21 1.24
N GLU A 53 14.66 10.12 0.58
CA GLU A 53 15.25 11.35 0.06
C GLU A 53 15.67 12.28 1.20
N ASP A 54 14.83 12.44 2.23
CA ASP A 54 15.19 13.21 3.43
C ASP A 54 16.35 12.57 4.20
N THR A 55 16.41 11.24 4.25
CA THR A 55 17.48 10.51 4.95
C THR A 55 18.85 10.73 4.30
N LYS A 56 18.91 11.00 2.99
CA LYS A 56 20.16 11.29 2.26
C LYS A 56 20.62 12.73 2.43
N ARG A 57 19.77 13.63 2.89
CA ARG A 57 20.10 15.06 3.04
C ARG A 57 20.97 15.27 4.27
N ASN A 58 21.86 16.26 4.19
CA ASN A 58 22.67 16.69 5.33
C ASN A 58 21.80 17.31 6.45
N PHE A 59 20.69 17.95 6.07
CA PHE A 59 19.71 18.54 6.97
C PHE A 59 18.29 18.11 6.57
N SER A 60 17.53 17.61 7.55
CA SER A 60 16.13 17.19 7.35
C SER A 60 15.28 18.42 7.07
N THR A 61 14.64 18.40 5.91
CA THR A 61 13.85 19.53 5.36
C THR A 61 12.50 19.05 4.83
N CYS A 62 12.29 17.75 4.71
CA CYS A 62 11.01 17.18 4.33
C CYS A 62 10.02 17.30 5.50
N PRO A 63 8.84 17.90 5.30
CA PRO A 63 7.83 17.97 6.36
C PRO A 63 7.31 16.57 6.74
N ILE A 64 7.34 15.62 5.80
CA ILE A 64 6.84 14.25 5.95
C ILE A 64 8.02 13.26 6.05
N LYS A 65 8.89 13.46 7.05
CA LYS A 65 10.09 12.63 7.24
C LYS A 65 9.79 11.17 7.61
N ARG A 66 8.75 10.94 8.41
CA ARG A 66 8.39 9.62 8.95
C ARG A 66 6.88 9.49 9.13
N VAL A 67 6.35 8.32 8.82
CA VAL A 67 4.92 8.00 8.97
C VAL A 67 4.77 6.67 9.73
N PRO A 68 3.91 6.57 10.75
CA PRO A 68 3.65 5.30 11.42
C PRO A 68 3.08 4.27 10.43
N SER A 69 3.71 3.09 10.34
CA SER A 69 3.32 2.04 9.37
C SER A 69 1.88 1.61 9.59
N ASP A 70 1.51 1.28 10.82
CA ASP A 70 0.17 0.79 11.16
C ASP A 70 -0.94 1.79 10.79
N ALA A 71 -0.71 3.09 11.05
CA ALA A 71 -1.66 4.13 10.70
C ALA A 71 -1.80 4.31 9.19
N LEU A 72 -0.68 4.33 8.45
CA LEU A 72 -0.70 4.46 7.00
C LEU A 72 -1.34 3.23 6.34
N GLU A 73 -0.97 2.03 6.77
CA GLU A 73 -1.53 0.78 6.25
C GLU A 73 -3.05 0.80 6.41
N LYS A 74 -3.57 1.04 7.62
CA LYS A 74 -5.02 1.14 7.88
C LYS A 74 -5.72 2.18 7.02
N LEU A 75 -5.09 3.35 6.84
CA LEU A 75 -5.65 4.42 6.01
C LEU A 75 -5.73 3.99 4.54
N VAL A 76 -4.64 3.44 3.98
CA VAL A 76 -4.62 2.97 2.59
C VAL A 76 -5.66 1.89 2.38
N LEU A 77 -5.79 0.93 3.29
CA LEU A 77 -6.79 -0.14 3.18
C LEU A 77 -8.21 0.41 3.16
N LYS A 78 -8.50 1.39 4.03
CA LYS A 78 -9.81 2.06 4.07
C LYS A 78 -10.11 2.77 2.75
N GLU A 79 -9.17 3.57 2.25
CA GLU A 79 -9.34 4.31 0.99
C GLU A 79 -9.51 3.37 -0.21
N VAL A 80 -8.80 2.25 -0.26
CA VAL A 80 -8.98 1.22 -1.30
C VAL A 80 -10.39 0.63 -1.29
N GLY A 81 -10.93 0.33 -0.10
CA GLY A 81 -12.30 -0.14 0.03
C GLY A 81 -13.32 0.86 -0.49
N ILE A 82 -13.10 2.16 -0.23
CA ILE A 82 -13.95 3.26 -0.73
C ILE A 82 -13.80 3.40 -2.26
N LEU A 83 -12.58 3.32 -2.78
CA LEU A 83 -12.30 3.40 -4.22
C LEU A 83 -13.10 2.35 -4.99
N PHE A 84 -13.16 1.11 -4.51
CA PHE A 84 -13.94 0.04 -5.16
C PHE A 84 -15.46 0.30 -5.19
N GLN A 85 -15.98 1.16 -4.32
CA GLN A 85 -17.40 1.50 -4.26
C GLN A 85 -17.76 2.81 -4.98
N THR A 86 -16.76 3.58 -5.42
CA THR A 86 -16.99 4.93 -5.93
C THR A 86 -17.43 4.91 -7.41
N PRO A 87 -18.55 5.56 -7.80
CA PRO A 87 -18.98 5.63 -9.20
C PRO A 87 -17.94 6.22 -10.15
N THR A 88 -17.13 7.17 -9.67
CA THR A 88 -16.01 7.75 -10.42
C THR A 88 -14.96 6.71 -10.78
N MET A 89 -14.68 5.75 -9.88
CA MET A 89 -13.73 4.67 -10.13
C MET A 89 -14.27 3.71 -11.20
N LEU A 90 -15.57 3.36 -11.12
CA LEU A 90 -16.25 2.58 -12.15
C LEU A 90 -16.19 3.27 -13.51
N ALA A 91 -16.50 4.56 -13.58
CA ALA A 91 -16.44 5.33 -14.82
C ALA A 91 -15.01 5.39 -15.39
N GLN A 92 -14.00 5.63 -14.54
CA GLN A 92 -12.60 5.63 -14.98
C GLN A 92 -12.13 4.26 -15.48
N LEU A 93 -12.57 3.19 -14.81
CA LEU A 93 -12.28 1.82 -15.19
C LEU A 93 -12.96 1.45 -16.52
N MET A 94 -14.20 1.87 -16.75
CA MET A 94 -14.91 1.63 -18.00
C MET A 94 -14.35 2.45 -19.17
N ASP A 95 -14.06 3.74 -18.94
CA ASP A 95 -13.61 4.68 -19.97
C ASP A 95 -12.15 4.43 -20.40
N LYS A 96 -11.27 4.17 -19.42
CA LYS A 96 -9.82 3.99 -19.69
C LYS A 96 -9.39 2.53 -19.76
N GLY A 97 -10.23 1.61 -19.27
CA GLY A 97 -9.84 0.23 -19.07
C GLY A 97 -10.18 -0.70 -20.21
N ASP A 98 -11.05 -0.36 -21.18
CA ASP A 98 -11.52 -1.31 -22.21
C ASP A 98 -11.68 -2.74 -21.64
N LEU A 99 -12.50 -2.85 -20.59
CA LEU A 99 -12.50 -4.02 -19.71
C LEU A 99 -13.29 -5.20 -20.28
N GLY A 100 -13.95 -5.04 -21.44
CA GLY A 100 -14.84 -6.03 -22.04
C GLY A 100 -16.10 -6.37 -21.21
N ILE A 101 -16.29 -5.77 -20.04
CA ILE A 101 -17.38 -6.06 -19.10
C ILE A 101 -18.32 -4.86 -18.89
N SER A 102 -19.58 -5.13 -18.57
CA SER A 102 -20.58 -4.10 -18.28
C SER A 102 -20.33 -3.41 -16.92
N ALA A 103 -20.91 -2.22 -16.74
CA ALA A 103 -20.86 -1.48 -15.47
C ALA A 103 -21.37 -2.31 -14.29
N GLU A 104 -22.42 -3.10 -14.53
CA GLU A 104 -23.10 -3.94 -13.54
C GLU A 104 -22.22 -5.12 -13.13
N GLN A 105 -21.57 -5.76 -14.10
CA GLN A 105 -20.60 -6.83 -13.85
C GLN A 105 -19.42 -6.31 -13.03
N LEU A 106 -18.84 -5.18 -13.43
CA LEU A 106 -17.73 -4.55 -12.71
C LEU A 106 -18.13 -4.20 -11.27
N GLN A 107 -19.30 -3.58 -11.07
CA GLN A 107 -19.79 -3.23 -9.75
C GLN A 107 -20.01 -4.47 -8.88
N SER A 108 -20.55 -5.56 -9.44
CA SER A 108 -20.78 -6.80 -8.70
C SER A 108 -19.48 -7.43 -8.19
N VAL A 109 -18.41 -7.44 -9.01
CA VAL A 109 -17.11 -7.98 -8.60
C VAL A 109 -16.44 -7.11 -7.56
N LEU A 110 -16.41 -5.79 -7.76
CA LEU A 110 -15.83 -4.87 -6.78
C LEU A 110 -16.55 -4.95 -5.43
N LYS A 111 -17.87 -5.11 -5.44
CA LYS A 111 -18.66 -5.33 -4.23
C LYS A 111 -18.31 -6.66 -3.55
N ASN A 112 -18.19 -7.75 -4.31
CA ASN A 112 -17.80 -9.05 -3.78
C ASN A 112 -16.42 -8.98 -3.11
N ILE A 113 -15.42 -8.38 -3.78
CA ILE A 113 -14.08 -8.16 -3.23
C ILE A 113 -14.14 -7.38 -1.91
N TYR A 114 -14.97 -6.34 -1.82
CA TYR A 114 -15.16 -5.58 -0.59
C TYR A 114 -15.84 -6.42 0.52
N GLU A 115 -16.84 -7.23 0.19
CA GLU A 115 -17.54 -8.09 1.16
C GLU A 115 -16.62 -9.20 1.71
N VAL A 116 -15.73 -9.76 0.89
CA VAL A 116 -14.76 -10.77 1.32
C VAL A 116 -13.47 -10.17 1.89
N TRP A 117 -13.30 -8.85 1.82
CA TRP A 117 -12.10 -8.16 2.27
C TRP A 117 -11.74 -8.51 3.73
N GLU A 118 -12.73 -8.50 4.62
CA GLU A 118 -12.55 -8.76 6.06
C GLU A 118 -12.25 -10.22 6.42
N VAL A 119 -12.60 -11.17 5.54
CA VAL A 119 -12.32 -12.60 5.70
C VAL A 119 -11.06 -13.07 4.95
N MET A 120 -10.56 -12.27 4.01
CA MET A 120 -9.35 -12.55 3.23
C MET A 120 -8.12 -12.62 4.14
N ASN A 121 -7.27 -13.65 3.94
CA ASN A 121 -6.07 -13.79 4.75
C ASN A 121 -5.04 -12.67 4.43
N PRO A 122 -4.09 -12.37 5.33
CA PRO A 122 -3.14 -11.27 5.12
C PRO A 122 -2.32 -11.38 3.83
N ALA A 123 -1.98 -12.59 3.37
CA ALA A 123 -1.18 -12.77 2.17
C ALA A 123 -1.98 -12.47 0.90
N GLU A 124 -3.24 -12.91 0.83
CA GLU A 124 -4.18 -12.59 -0.25
C GLU A 124 -4.46 -11.09 -0.30
N ARG A 125 -4.69 -10.44 0.85
CA ARG A 125 -4.83 -8.98 0.90
C ARG A 125 -3.62 -8.27 0.33
N CYS A 126 -2.41 -8.75 0.67
CA CYS A 126 -1.19 -8.17 0.12
C CYS A 126 -1.13 -8.29 -1.40
N LYS A 127 -1.43 -9.47 -1.95
CA LYS A 127 -1.46 -9.67 -3.41
C LYS A 127 -2.49 -8.78 -4.09
N LEU A 128 -3.69 -8.69 -3.52
CA LEU A 128 -4.77 -7.84 -4.03
C LEU A 128 -4.34 -6.38 -4.07
N ILE A 129 -3.80 -5.84 -2.97
CA ILE A 129 -3.29 -4.47 -2.89
C ILE A 129 -2.23 -4.21 -3.96
N GLN A 130 -1.27 -5.13 -4.09
CA GLN A 130 -0.18 -4.99 -5.04
C GLN A 130 -0.66 -5.09 -6.49
N CYS A 131 -1.74 -5.82 -6.71
CA CYS A 131 -2.38 -5.92 -8.00
C CYS A 131 -3.13 -4.63 -8.34
N VAL A 132 -3.88 -4.06 -7.41
CA VAL A 132 -4.82 -2.95 -7.67
C VAL A 132 -4.23 -1.55 -7.46
N ILE A 133 -3.08 -1.42 -6.81
CA ILE A 133 -2.44 -0.12 -6.54
C ILE A 133 -1.06 -0.09 -7.20
N THR A 134 -0.79 0.97 -7.97
CA THR A 134 0.56 1.25 -8.48
C THR A 134 1.36 2.17 -7.57
N ARG A 135 0.69 3.12 -6.90
CA ARG A 135 1.34 4.17 -6.12
C ARG A 135 0.45 4.71 -5.01
N VAL A 136 1.04 4.94 -3.84
CA VAL A 136 0.47 5.70 -2.73
C VAL A 136 1.34 6.92 -2.51
N THR A 137 0.79 8.12 -2.68
CA THR A 137 1.49 9.38 -2.39
C THR A 137 0.98 9.93 -1.06
N VAL A 138 1.89 10.20 -0.14
CA VAL A 138 1.58 10.67 1.22
C VAL A 138 1.86 12.16 1.34
N TYR A 139 0.85 12.90 1.77
CA TYR A 139 0.92 14.32 2.12
C TYR A 139 0.73 14.48 3.64
N GLU A 140 0.86 15.70 4.17
CA GLU A 140 0.76 15.96 5.61
C GLU A 140 -0.62 15.61 6.18
N ASN A 141 -1.69 15.87 5.40
CA ASN A 141 -3.08 15.76 5.86
C ASN A 141 -3.92 14.73 5.08
N HIS A 142 -3.39 14.14 4.02
CA HIS A 142 -4.12 13.21 3.17
C HIS A 142 -3.18 12.24 2.45
N ILE A 143 -3.75 11.25 1.78
CA ILE A 143 -3.05 10.37 0.85
C ILE A 143 -3.74 10.41 -0.51
N GLU A 144 -2.98 10.16 -1.56
CA GLU A 144 -3.49 9.92 -2.91
C GLU A 144 -3.12 8.50 -3.33
N ILE A 145 -4.07 7.77 -3.88
CA ILE A 145 -3.86 6.39 -4.35
C ILE A 145 -4.04 6.38 -5.86
N ARG A 146 -3.05 5.82 -6.55
CA ARG A 146 -3.10 5.57 -7.98
C ARG A 146 -3.45 4.10 -8.23
N PRO A 147 -4.62 3.80 -8.81
CA PRO A 147 -5.00 2.44 -9.12
C PRO A 147 -4.16 1.88 -10.27
N ASN A 148 -4.08 0.55 -10.32
CA ASN A 148 -3.50 -0.22 -11.42
C ASN A 148 -4.63 -0.81 -12.26
N LEU A 149 -4.95 -0.14 -13.36
CA LEU A 149 -6.08 -0.55 -14.21
C LEU A 149 -5.83 -1.92 -14.86
N ASP A 150 -4.59 -2.21 -15.27
CA ASP A 150 -4.22 -3.50 -15.88
C ASP A 150 -4.21 -4.65 -14.86
N GLY A 151 -3.82 -4.37 -13.62
CA GLY A 151 -3.96 -5.33 -12.53
C GLY A 151 -5.43 -5.64 -12.22
N ILE A 152 -6.29 -4.62 -12.19
CA ILE A 152 -7.73 -4.80 -12.01
C ILE A 152 -8.34 -5.63 -13.15
N LYS A 153 -7.94 -5.41 -14.41
CA LYS A 153 -8.33 -6.28 -15.55
C LYS A 153 -8.00 -7.74 -15.32
N THR A 154 -6.75 -8.00 -14.94
CA THR A 154 -6.25 -9.35 -14.72
C THR A 154 -7.05 -10.04 -13.61
N LEU A 155 -7.35 -9.32 -12.52
CA LEU A 155 -8.15 -9.83 -11.43
C LEU A 155 -9.60 -10.17 -11.86
N LEU A 156 -10.20 -9.33 -12.69
CA LEU A 156 -11.55 -9.56 -13.22
C LEU A 156 -11.62 -10.81 -14.09
N ALA A 157 -10.59 -11.04 -14.92
CA ALA A 157 -10.49 -12.25 -15.74
C ALA A 157 -10.32 -13.53 -14.88
N GLU A 158 -9.52 -13.46 -13.82
CA GLU A 158 -9.33 -14.60 -12.88
C GLU A 158 -10.59 -14.93 -12.06
N ALA A 159 -11.45 -13.93 -11.80
CA ALA A 159 -12.69 -14.10 -11.05
C ALA A 159 -13.81 -14.83 -11.82
N GLY A 160 -13.53 -15.33 -13.04
CA GLY A 160 -14.45 -16.18 -13.80
C GLY A 160 -15.51 -15.42 -14.59
N MET A 161 -15.30 -14.13 -14.88
CA MET A 161 -16.04 -13.44 -15.93
C MET A 161 -15.15 -13.44 -17.17
N GLU A 162 -15.43 -14.37 -18.09
CA GLU A 162 -14.78 -14.36 -19.40
C GLU A 162 -15.02 -12.99 -20.06
N VAL A 163 -13.92 -12.38 -20.48
CA VAL A 163 -13.82 -11.13 -21.25
C VAL A 163 -14.25 -11.35 -22.69
#